data_AF-A0A927CI23-F1
#
_entry.id   AF-A0A927CI23-F1
#
_cell.length_a   1.000
_cell.length_b   1.000
_cell.length_c   1.000
_cell.angle_alpha   90.00
_cell.angle_beta   90.00
_cell.angle_gamma   90.00
#
_symmetry.space_group_name_H-M   'P 1'
#
loop_
_entity.id
_entity.type
_entity.pdbx_description
1 polymer ?
#
loop_
_entity_poly.entity_id
_entity_poly.type
_entity_poly.pdbx_seq_one_letter_code
_entity_poly.pdbx_strand_id
1 'polypeptide(L)'
;MALLQDVLVAGTGPAAIQLAVLLKRWQRSRVGIAGRRSVRSAPFFEALHQSGRTVYVDTSNVKLSSLQGECRLDAVYPEYGRVEEEWDTFILAVTADAFLPVLEQIQSPVLRGFRCVALLSPTFGSSALVRHYLKERGCDAEVISFSTYLGDTRRISESPPNRVHTAAAKRRVYAGSSEKHSEAVEAFRRLYANAGIELAALESALEAETRNISLYVHPPLFMNDFSLGAIFDRPDVPKYVYKLFPEGPITPVLIREMLEQWKEISAIARVLGAKPLNLLQFMVDDNYPVRPESLPRQVIDGFPELEPIHQQYALYVRYASLLIDPYSEPDPGGRYFDFSAVPLRPVFLNHEGAWEIPRMPKEDDYRLKIIQGIARLGGVPCPTIDRFVSRYEHRLLSAASSLSGAHFSESFVPQSFDKDIERIGEELQLGAAARTTLSDPSNP
;
A
#
# COMPACT_ATOMS: atom_id res chain seq x y z
N MET A 1 15.61 -5.68 -26.24
CA MET A 1 14.95 -6.76 -25.48
C MET A 1 13.55 -6.29 -25.11
N ALA A 2 12.54 -7.16 -25.18
CA ALA A 2 11.18 -6.76 -24.82
C ALA A 2 11.09 -6.61 -23.30
N LEU A 3 10.33 -5.64 -22.81
CA LEU A 3 10.17 -5.45 -21.36
C LEU A 3 9.43 -6.64 -20.72
N LEU A 4 9.71 -6.90 -19.45
CA LEU A 4 9.21 -8.03 -18.67
C LEU A 4 9.74 -9.38 -19.16
N GLN A 5 10.87 -9.43 -19.88
CA GLN A 5 11.48 -10.70 -20.29
C GLN A 5 12.26 -11.34 -19.13
N ASP A 6 12.99 -10.54 -18.37
CA ASP A 6 13.81 -10.97 -17.23
C ASP A 6 13.38 -10.22 -15.97
N VAL A 7 12.45 -10.80 -15.21
CA VAL A 7 11.81 -10.13 -14.08
C VAL A 7 12.27 -10.68 -12.74
N LEU A 8 12.80 -9.81 -11.90
CA LEU A 8 13.11 -10.10 -10.51
C LEU A 8 12.03 -9.53 -9.59
N VAL A 9 11.38 -10.37 -8.79
CA VAL A 9 10.39 -9.95 -7.80
C VAL A 9 11.02 -9.94 -6.41
N ALA A 10 11.06 -8.76 -5.77
CA ALA A 10 11.49 -8.61 -4.39
C ALA A 10 10.33 -8.81 -3.43
N GLY A 11 10.42 -9.85 -2.60
CA GLY A 11 9.42 -10.23 -1.62
C GLY A 11 9.09 -11.72 -1.72
N THR A 12 8.76 -12.31 -0.57
CA THR A 12 8.36 -13.74 -0.46
C THR A 12 6.92 -13.91 0.03
N GLY A 13 6.17 -12.81 0.04
CA GLY A 13 4.78 -12.77 0.44
C GLY A 13 3.83 -13.30 -0.64
N PRO A 14 2.53 -13.40 -0.32
CA PRO A 14 1.56 -13.96 -1.25
C PRO A 14 1.43 -13.21 -2.59
N ALA A 15 1.50 -11.88 -2.55
CA ALA A 15 1.47 -11.05 -3.74
C ALA A 15 2.65 -11.33 -4.70
N ALA A 16 3.85 -11.56 -4.15
CA ALA A 16 5.02 -11.91 -4.95
C ALA A 16 4.85 -13.26 -5.66
N ILE A 17 4.26 -14.25 -4.98
CA ILE A 17 3.95 -15.57 -5.55
C ILE A 17 2.91 -15.45 -6.67
N GLN A 18 1.82 -14.70 -6.46
CA GLN A 18 0.82 -14.46 -7.49
C GLN A 18 1.42 -13.80 -8.73
N LEU A 19 2.25 -12.77 -8.54
CA LEU A 19 2.92 -12.08 -9.64
C LEU A 19 3.86 -13.02 -10.39
N ALA A 20 4.63 -13.86 -9.69
CA ALA A 20 5.52 -14.80 -10.35
C ALA A 20 4.78 -15.76 -11.29
N VAL A 21 3.61 -16.27 -10.88
CA VAL A 21 2.76 -17.11 -11.74
C VAL A 21 2.25 -16.35 -12.96
N LEU A 22 1.82 -15.10 -12.80
CA LEU A 22 1.36 -14.26 -13.92
C LEU A 22 2.49 -13.94 -14.89
N LEU A 23 3.65 -13.54 -14.37
CA LEU A 23 4.83 -13.20 -15.17
C LEU A 23 5.37 -14.41 -15.92
N LYS A 24 5.36 -15.62 -15.34
CA LYS A 24 5.83 -16.81 -16.05
C LYS A 24 5.00 -17.12 -17.31
N ARG A 25 3.71 -16.77 -17.29
CA ARG A 25 2.79 -16.93 -18.43
C ARG A 25 2.98 -15.83 -19.49
N TRP A 26 3.57 -14.70 -19.12
CA TRP A 26 3.87 -13.62 -20.03
C TRP A 26 5.03 -13.99 -20.93
N GLN A 27 4.80 -14.18 -22.23
CA GLN A 27 5.86 -14.32 -23.25
C GLN A 27 7.04 -15.24 -22.89
N ARG A 28 6.82 -16.25 -22.03
CA ARG A 28 7.86 -17.13 -21.45
C ARG A 28 8.96 -16.39 -20.69
N SER A 29 8.62 -15.37 -19.89
CA SER A 29 9.58 -14.63 -19.07
C SER A 29 10.42 -15.54 -18.18
N ARG A 30 11.66 -15.13 -17.97
CA ARG A 30 12.50 -15.58 -16.87
C ARG A 30 12.09 -14.80 -15.63
N VAL A 31 11.80 -15.52 -14.55
CA VAL A 31 11.26 -14.99 -13.30
C VAL A 31 12.11 -15.45 -12.13
N GLY A 32 12.68 -14.48 -11.42
CA GLY A 32 13.39 -14.67 -10.17
C GLY A 32 12.58 -14.15 -8.98
N ILE A 33 12.80 -14.74 -7.80
CA ILE A 33 12.35 -14.17 -6.52
C ILE A 33 13.56 -13.89 -5.63
N ALA A 34 13.63 -12.68 -5.07
CA ALA A 34 14.57 -12.34 -4.02
C ALA A 34 13.84 -12.01 -2.72
N GLY A 35 14.44 -12.35 -1.59
CA GLY A 35 13.92 -11.99 -0.27
C GLY A 35 15.03 -11.76 0.74
N ARG A 36 14.63 -11.63 2.01
CA ARG A 36 15.53 -11.72 3.17
C ARG A 36 15.24 -13.01 3.91
N ARG A 37 16.25 -13.73 4.39
CA ARG A 37 16.06 -14.89 5.28
C ARG A 37 15.78 -14.41 6.70
N SER A 38 14.55 -14.59 7.15
CA SER A 38 14.10 -14.31 8.51
C SER A 38 13.27 -15.48 9.03
N VAL A 39 12.86 -15.45 10.31
CA VAL A 39 12.02 -16.53 10.87
C VAL A 39 10.74 -16.72 10.06
N ARG A 40 10.18 -15.63 9.51
CA ARG A 40 8.95 -15.66 8.69
C ARG A 40 9.16 -16.18 7.26
N SER A 41 10.31 -15.94 6.65
CA SER A 41 10.58 -16.30 5.24
C SER A 41 11.40 -17.58 5.08
N ALA A 42 12.12 -18.03 6.11
CA ALA A 42 12.88 -19.27 6.07
C ALA A 42 12.03 -20.49 5.67
N PRO A 43 10.79 -20.67 6.19
CA PRO A 43 9.92 -21.76 5.74
C PRO A 43 9.58 -21.69 4.25
N PHE A 44 9.47 -20.49 3.67
CA PHE A 44 9.21 -20.31 2.23
C PHE A 44 10.38 -20.81 1.39
N PHE A 45 11.61 -20.44 1.74
CA PHE A 45 12.79 -20.90 1.00
C PHE A 45 13.01 -22.41 1.14
N GLU A 46 12.73 -22.98 2.31
CA GLU A 46 12.77 -24.43 2.52
C GLU A 46 11.73 -25.15 1.63
N ALA A 47 10.49 -24.66 1.61
CA ALA A 47 9.45 -25.23 0.75
C ALA A 47 9.79 -25.11 -0.75
N LEU A 48 10.44 -24.02 -1.18
CA LEU A 48 10.95 -23.89 -2.54
C LEU A 48 12.05 -24.91 -2.84
N HIS A 49 12.96 -25.17 -1.91
CA HIS A 49 14.00 -26.17 -2.10
C HIS A 49 13.40 -27.57 -2.29
N GLN A 50 12.44 -27.94 -1.44
CA GLN A 50 11.75 -29.23 -1.47
C GLN A 50 10.86 -29.43 -2.72
N SER A 51 10.31 -28.36 -3.29
CA SER A 51 9.41 -28.40 -4.45
C SER A 51 10.11 -28.14 -5.80
N GLY A 52 11.44 -28.13 -5.84
CA GLY A 52 12.18 -27.86 -7.07
C GLY A 52 11.97 -26.43 -7.60
N ARG A 53 11.82 -25.46 -6.69
CA ARG A 53 11.56 -24.03 -6.93
C ARG A 53 10.18 -23.73 -7.53
N THR A 54 9.19 -24.56 -7.22
CA THR A 54 7.82 -24.37 -7.73
C THR A 54 6.98 -23.56 -6.75
N VAL A 55 6.20 -22.64 -7.28
CA VAL A 55 5.18 -21.90 -6.53
C VAL A 55 3.79 -22.16 -7.09
N TYR A 56 2.78 -22.05 -6.23
CA TYR A 56 1.40 -22.43 -6.53
C TYR A 56 0.43 -21.34 -6.10
N VAL A 57 -0.56 -21.08 -6.94
CA VAL A 57 -1.68 -20.18 -6.68
C VAL A 57 -2.97 -20.94 -6.91
N ASP A 58 -3.82 -21.02 -5.89
CA ASP A 58 -5.18 -21.51 -5.98
C ASP A 58 -6.18 -20.37 -5.98
N THR A 59 -7.38 -20.62 -6.52
CA THR A 59 -8.50 -19.70 -6.47
C THR A 59 -9.76 -20.43 -6.05
N SER A 60 -10.71 -19.71 -5.45
CA SER A 60 -12.00 -20.28 -4.98
C SER A 60 -13.15 -20.04 -5.94
N ASN A 61 -12.93 -19.32 -7.06
CA ASN A 61 -13.97 -18.92 -8.00
C ASN A 61 -13.50 -19.11 -9.44
N VAL A 62 -14.33 -19.72 -10.29
CA VAL A 62 -14.08 -19.89 -11.74
C VAL A 62 -13.76 -18.57 -12.43
N LYS A 63 -14.34 -17.45 -11.97
CA LYS A 63 -14.05 -16.09 -12.47
C LYS A 63 -12.60 -15.65 -12.26
N LEU A 64 -11.88 -16.29 -11.33
CA LEU A 64 -10.47 -16.01 -11.02
C LEU A 64 -9.52 -17.04 -11.66
N SER A 65 -10.01 -17.96 -12.49
CA SER A 65 -9.22 -19.04 -13.08
C SER A 65 -7.98 -18.57 -13.85
N SER A 66 -8.01 -17.36 -14.42
CA SER A 66 -6.85 -16.71 -15.07
C SER A 66 -5.66 -16.49 -14.12
N LEU A 67 -5.92 -16.33 -12.81
CA LEU A 67 -4.93 -16.11 -11.76
C LEU A 67 -4.38 -17.41 -11.16
N GLN A 68 -5.13 -18.50 -11.27
CA GLN A 68 -4.76 -19.81 -10.75
C GLN A 68 -3.65 -20.45 -11.56
N GLY A 69 -2.71 -21.13 -10.90
CA GLY A 69 -1.77 -22.04 -11.52
C GLY A 69 -0.47 -22.20 -10.76
N GLU A 70 0.52 -22.78 -11.42
CA GLU A 70 1.84 -23.02 -10.87
C GLU A 70 2.93 -22.59 -11.85
N CYS A 71 4.11 -22.29 -11.30
CA CYS A 71 5.29 -22.08 -12.11
C CYS A 71 6.57 -22.46 -11.34
N ARG A 72 7.57 -22.94 -12.08
CA ARG A 72 8.94 -23.07 -11.58
C ARG A 72 9.68 -21.75 -11.79
N LEU A 73 10.28 -21.25 -10.71
CA LEU A 73 11.13 -20.07 -10.71
C LEU A 73 12.49 -20.39 -11.34
N ASP A 74 13.02 -19.46 -12.12
CA ASP A 74 14.33 -19.63 -12.76
C ASP A 74 15.46 -19.36 -11.76
N ALA A 75 15.27 -18.35 -10.89
CA ALA A 75 16.21 -17.96 -9.85
C ALA A 75 15.53 -17.71 -8.50
N VAL A 76 16.22 -18.01 -7.41
CA VAL A 76 15.75 -17.79 -6.04
C VAL A 76 16.91 -17.28 -5.20
N TYR A 77 16.78 -16.08 -4.64
CA TYR A 77 17.81 -15.43 -3.81
C TYR A 77 17.30 -15.26 -2.38
N PRO A 78 17.84 -16.01 -1.39
CA PRO A 78 17.47 -15.87 0.01
C PRO A 78 17.87 -14.54 0.67
N GLU A 79 18.75 -13.79 0.00
CA GLU A 79 19.28 -12.50 0.42
C GLU A 79 19.37 -11.59 -0.81
N TYR A 80 18.94 -10.34 -0.69
CA TYR A 80 18.97 -9.36 -1.79
C TYR A 80 20.39 -9.09 -2.30
N GLY A 81 21.40 -9.08 -1.41
CA GLY A 81 22.80 -8.86 -1.79
C GLY A 81 23.47 -10.00 -2.56
N ARG A 82 22.80 -11.14 -2.73
CA ARG A 82 23.27 -12.28 -3.53
C ARG A 82 22.67 -12.33 -4.93
N VAL A 83 21.94 -11.29 -5.33
CA VAL A 83 21.52 -11.16 -6.71
C VAL A 83 22.76 -10.76 -7.52
N GLU A 84 23.17 -11.65 -8.42
CA GLU A 84 24.39 -11.49 -9.25
C GLU A 84 24.08 -11.44 -10.75
N GLU A 85 22.94 -11.99 -11.16
CA GLU A 85 22.52 -12.07 -12.57
C GLU A 85 21.87 -10.76 -13.05
N GLU A 86 21.87 -10.53 -14.37
CA GLU A 86 21.18 -9.40 -14.98
C GLU A 86 19.66 -9.64 -15.09
N TRP A 87 18.90 -8.57 -14.87
CA TRP A 87 17.44 -8.52 -14.89
C TRP A 87 17.01 -7.20 -15.53
N ASP A 88 15.98 -7.22 -16.37
CA ASP A 88 15.47 -6.02 -17.04
C ASP A 88 14.47 -5.25 -16.16
N THR A 89 13.72 -5.96 -15.33
CA THR A 89 12.62 -5.42 -14.54
C THR A 89 12.73 -5.88 -13.10
N PHE A 90 12.65 -4.92 -12.18
CA PHE A 90 12.61 -5.20 -10.75
C PHE A 90 11.25 -4.81 -10.17
N ILE A 91 10.53 -5.75 -9.56
CA ILE A 91 9.23 -5.51 -8.95
C ILE A 91 9.36 -5.56 -7.43
N LEU A 92 9.14 -4.42 -6.79
CA LEU A 92 9.11 -4.30 -5.34
C LEU A 92 7.72 -4.72 -4.81
N ALA A 93 7.62 -5.99 -4.43
CA ALA A 93 6.43 -6.60 -3.81
C ALA A 93 6.55 -6.69 -2.26
N VAL A 94 7.34 -5.78 -1.68
CA VAL A 94 7.45 -5.53 -0.24
C VAL A 94 6.59 -4.34 0.16
N THR A 95 6.56 -4.02 1.45
CA THR A 95 5.86 -2.85 1.98
C THR A 95 6.63 -1.57 1.61
N ALA A 96 5.94 -0.44 1.46
CA ALA A 96 6.53 0.79 0.91
C ALA A 96 7.72 1.32 1.74
N ASP A 97 7.66 1.18 3.06
CA ASP A 97 8.72 1.49 4.03
C ASP A 97 9.99 0.63 3.83
N ALA A 98 9.88 -0.49 3.11
CA ALA A 98 10.98 -1.39 2.82
C ALA A 98 11.60 -1.20 1.42
N PHE A 99 11.09 -0.29 0.58
CA PHE A 99 11.62 -0.11 -0.78
C PHE A 99 13.11 0.26 -0.80
N LEU A 100 13.50 1.31 -0.06
CA LEU A 100 14.91 1.71 0.00
C LEU A 100 15.80 0.67 0.70
N PRO A 101 15.45 0.13 1.88
CA PRO A 101 16.25 -0.93 2.50
C PRO A 101 16.48 -2.15 1.60
N VAL A 102 15.54 -2.48 0.71
CA VAL A 102 15.71 -3.54 -0.29
C VAL A 102 16.67 -3.11 -1.40
N LEU A 103 16.46 -1.94 -2.00
CA LEU A 103 17.31 -1.41 -3.07
C LEU A 103 18.77 -1.24 -2.63
N GLU A 104 19.00 -0.81 -1.38
CA GLU A 104 20.33 -0.65 -0.78
C GLU A 104 21.13 -1.95 -0.65
N GLN A 105 20.46 -3.10 -0.63
CA GLN A 105 21.13 -4.39 -0.60
C GLN A 105 21.49 -4.91 -1.99
N ILE A 106 20.89 -4.37 -3.07
CA ILE A 106 21.19 -4.81 -4.43
C ILE A 106 22.57 -4.30 -4.86
N GLN A 107 23.38 -5.19 -5.44
CA GLN A 107 24.71 -4.84 -5.90
C GLN A 107 24.64 -3.80 -7.03
N SER A 108 25.53 -2.79 -7.01
CA SER A 108 25.50 -1.68 -7.98
C SER A 108 25.59 -2.08 -9.45
N PRO A 109 26.29 -3.16 -9.86
CA PRO A 109 26.25 -3.63 -11.25
C PRO A 109 24.85 -4.11 -11.66
N VAL A 110 24.17 -4.88 -10.79
CA VAL A 110 22.81 -5.38 -11.03
C VAL A 110 21.81 -4.24 -11.07
N LEU A 111 21.89 -3.31 -10.12
CA LEU A 111 21.00 -2.15 -10.07
C LEU A 111 21.03 -1.34 -11.36
N ARG A 112 22.22 -1.14 -11.94
CA ARG A 112 22.41 -0.40 -13.20
C ARG A 112 21.91 -1.16 -14.43
N GLY A 113 21.68 -2.47 -14.33
CA GLY A 113 21.09 -3.29 -15.39
C GLY A 113 19.58 -3.16 -15.50
N PHE A 114 18.90 -2.68 -14.45
CA PHE A 114 17.46 -2.49 -14.48
C PHE A 114 17.07 -1.42 -15.50
N ARG A 115 16.06 -1.73 -16.31
CA ARG A 115 15.39 -0.78 -17.21
C ARG A 115 14.11 -0.23 -16.60
N CYS A 116 13.46 -1.03 -15.74
CA CYS A 116 12.21 -0.68 -15.08
C CYS A 116 12.23 -1.14 -13.61
N VAL A 117 11.79 -0.28 -12.70
CA VAL A 117 11.50 -0.61 -11.30
C VAL A 117 10.02 -0.34 -11.03
N ALA A 118 9.25 -1.38 -10.73
CA ALA A 118 7.82 -1.28 -10.51
C ALA A 118 7.46 -1.45 -9.02
N LEU A 119 6.71 -0.49 -8.48
CA LEU A 119 6.28 -0.42 -7.08
C LEU A 119 4.87 -0.99 -6.95
N LEU A 120 4.73 -2.18 -6.37
CA LEU A 120 3.46 -2.92 -6.35
C LEU A 120 2.41 -2.29 -5.42
N SER A 121 2.84 -1.77 -4.28
CA SER A 121 1.96 -1.16 -3.28
C SER A 121 2.66 0.03 -2.62
N PRO A 122 2.91 1.09 -3.39
CA PRO A 122 3.55 2.30 -2.92
C PRO A 122 2.64 3.11 -1.98
N THR A 123 3.26 4.09 -1.32
CA THR A 123 2.57 5.23 -0.72
C THR A 123 2.78 6.48 -1.56
N PHE A 124 2.08 7.56 -1.21
CA PHE A 124 2.26 8.86 -1.85
C PHE A 124 3.69 9.39 -1.65
N GLY A 125 4.43 9.54 -2.75
CA GLY A 125 5.83 9.95 -2.79
C GLY A 125 6.82 8.80 -3.02
N SER A 126 6.40 7.53 -3.05
CA SER A 126 7.32 6.41 -3.19
C SER A 126 8.09 6.40 -4.52
N SER A 127 7.44 6.76 -5.63
CA SER A 127 8.11 6.88 -6.94
C SER A 127 9.22 7.92 -6.92
N ALA A 128 8.97 9.08 -6.31
CA ALA A 128 9.98 10.12 -6.17
C ALA A 128 11.17 9.65 -5.33
N LEU A 129 10.90 9.01 -4.19
CA LEU A 129 11.92 8.43 -3.31
C LEU A 129 12.82 7.43 -4.06
N VAL A 130 12.21 6.46 -4.74
CA VAL A 130 12.92 5.41 -5.46
C VAL A 130 13.68 6.00 -6.64
N ARG A 131 13.07 6.90 -7.41
CA ARG A 131 13.73 7.55 -8.55
C ARG A 131 14.96 8.36 -8.13
N HIS A 132 14.85 9.11 -7.03
CA HIS A 132 15.99 9.83 -6.47
C HIS A 132 17.14 8.88 -6.14
N TYR A 133 16.83 7.80 -5.41
CA TYR A 133 17.80 6.79 -5.03
C TYR A 133 18.47 6.12 -6.24
N LEU A 134 17.71 5.77 -7.28
CA LEU A 134 18.26 5.16 -8.48
C LEU A 134 19.25 6.10 -9.19
N LYS A 135 18.90 7.39 -9.30
CA LYS A 135 19.80 8.43 -9.86
C LYS A 135 21.09 8.58 -9.05
N GLU A 136 21.02 8.60 -7.71
CA GLU A 136 22.20 8.63 -6.82
C GLU A 136 23.16 7.46 -7.11
N ARG A 137 22.62 6.31 -7.55
CA ARG A 137 23.37 5.10 -7.86
C ARG A 137 23.75 4.96 -9.34
N GLY A 138 23.47 5.97 -10.16
CA GLY A 138 23.73 5.97 -11.60
C GLY A 138 22.87 4.95 -12.37
N CYS A 139 21.68 4.64 -11.86
CA CYS A 139 20.67 3.83 -12.52
C CYS A 139 19.59 4.75 -13.12
N ASP A 140 19.33 4.62 -14.41
CA ASP A 140 18.34 5.40 -15.16
C ASP A 140 17.07 4.58 -15.45
N ALA A 141 16.73 3.65 -14.56
CA ALA A 141 15.55 2.83 -14.73
C ALA A 141 14.27 3.66 -14.60
N GLU A 142 13.32 3.39 -15.48
CA GLU A 142 11.98 3.91 -15.39
C GLU A 142 11.30 3.43 -14.10
N VAL A 143 10.64 4.32 -13.35
CA VAL A 143 9.92 3.97 -12.12
C VAL A 143 8.41 3.97 -12.37
N ILE A 144 7.76 2.84 -12.12
CA ILE A 144 6.30 2.70 -12.23
C ILE A 144 5.69 2.54 -10.85
N SER A 145 4.65 3.31 -10.57
CA SER A 145 3.82 3.10 -9.38
C SER A 145 2.48 2.52 -9.76
N PHE A 146 2.15 1.37 -9.19
CA PHE A 146 0.77 0.89 -9.15
C PHE A 146 0.03 1.58 -8.01
N SER A 147 -1.28 1.69 -8.10
CA SER A 147 -2.07 2.24 -7.00
C SER A 147 -2.21 1.28 -5.81
N THR A 148 -2.18 -0.02 -6.08
CA THR A 148 -2.30 -1.08 -5.09
C THR A 148 -2.01 -2.44 -5.74
N TYR A 149 -1.84 -3.47 -4.90
CA TYR A 149 -1.80 -4.85 -5.36
C TYR A 149 -3.13 -5.25 -6.03
N LEU A 150 -3.05 -6.16 -7.01
CA LEU A 150 -4.14 -6.53 -7.90
C LEU A 150 -5.31 -7.30 -7.25
N GLY A 151 -5.22 -7.69 -5.97
CA GLY A 151 -6.26 -8.50 -5.34
C GLY A 151 -6.08 -8.75 -3.85
N ASP A 152 -6.71 -9.83 -3.38
CA ASP A 152 -6.53 -10.38 -2.03
C ASP A 152 -5.96 -11.80 -2.16
N THR A 153 -4.68 -11.94 -1.82
CA THR A 153 -3.97 -13.20 -1.86
C THR A 153 -3.34 -13.46 -0.50
N ARG A 154 -3.56 -14.66 0.02
CA ARG A 154 -3.17 -15.04 1.38
C ARG A 154 -2.61 -16.46 1.43
N ARG A 155 -1.80 -16.73 2.46
CA ARG A 155 -1.44 -18.11 2.80
C ARG A 155 -2.59 -18.74 3.55
N ILE A 156 -2.91 -19.98 3.23
CA ILE A 156 -3.81 -20.82 4.03
C ILE A 156 -2.94 -21.52 5.08
N SER A 157 -3.37 -21.52 6.35
CA SER A 157 -2.54 -21.95 7.49
C SER A 157 -1.99 -23.37 7.36
N GLU A 158 -2.69 -24.26 6.64
CA GLU A 158 -2.32 -25.67 6.46
C GLU A 158 -1.52 -25.92 5.18
N SER A 159 -1.36 -24.91 4.32
CA SER A 159 -0.65 -25.05 3.04
C SER A 159 0.84 -24.72 3.18
N PRO A 160 1.70 -25.38 2.40
CA PRO A 160 3.10 -24.99 2.27
C PRO A 160 3.24 -23.50 1.93
N PRO A 161 4.25 -22.79 2.45
CA PRO A 161 4.37 -21.33 2.32
C PRO A 161 4.62 -20.83 0.89
N ASN A 162 5.00 -21.71 -0.04
CA ASN A 162 5.11 -21.47 -1.48
C ASN A 162 3.78 -21.68 -2.25
N ARG A 163 2.70 -22.03 -1.54
CA ARG A 163 1.33 -22.14 -2.06
C ARG A 163 0.43 -21.08 -1.44
N VAL A 164 -0.30 -20.36 -2.27
CA VAL A 164 -1.15 -19.23 -1.85
C VAL A 164 -2.53 -19.32 -2.46
N HIS A 165 -3.47 -18.62 -1.87
CA HIS A 165 -4.85 -18.56 -2.30
C HIS A 165 -5.26 -17.14 -2.61
N THR A 166 -5.70 -16.90 -3.86
CA THR A 166 -6.27 -15.63 -4.28
C THR A 166 -7.79 -15.70 -4.17
N ALA A 167 -8.32 -15.00 -3.18
CA ALA A 167 -9.74 -14.99 -2.84
C ALA A 167 -10.53 -13.97 -3.66
N ALA A 168 -9.89 -12.86 -4.04
CA ALA A 168 -10.49 -11.81 -4.84
C ALA A 168 -9.46 -11.12 -5.71
N ALA A 169 -9.92 -10.52 -6.81
CA ALA A 169 -9.14 -9.64 -7.67
C ALA A 169 -9.87 -8.32 -7.86
N LYS A 170 -9.12 -7.24 -8.00
CA LYS A 170 -9.68 -5.94 -8.32
C LYS A 170 -10.14 -5.94 -9.78
N ARG A 171 -11.27 -5.28 -10.04
CA ARG A 171 -11.72 -5.01 -11.41
C ARG A 171 -10.75 -4.07 -12.13
N ARG A 172 -10.25 -3.07 -11.40
CA ARG A 172 -9.38 -2.02 -11.90
C ARG A 172 -8.23 -1.74 -10.94
N VAL A 173 -7.04 -1.55 -11.49
CA VAL A 173 -5.85 -1.00 -10.84
C VAL A 173 -5.38 0.20 -11.65
N TYR A 174 -4.75 1.18 -11.01
CA TYR A 174 -4.16 2.32 -11.71
C TYR A 174 -2.64 2.18 -11.74
N ALA A 175 -2.00 2.63 -12.80
CA ALA A 175 -0.55 2.71 -12.87
C ALA A 175 -0.10 3.99 -13.56
N GLY A 176 1.03 4.52 -13.13
CA GLY A 176 1.66 5.67 -13.76
C GLY A 176 3.17 5.53 -13.70
N SER A 177 3.86 6.24 -14.60
CA SER A 177 5.31 6.17 -14.73
C SER A 177 5.98 7.50 -14.37
N SER A 178 7.28 7.46 -14.07
CA SER A 178 8.18 8.59 -14.07
C SER A 178 8.45 9.16 -15.47
N GLU A 179 8.14 8.41 -16.52
CA GLU A 179 8.28 8.80 -17.93
C GLU A 179 6.92 8.99 -18.61
N LYS A 180 6.88 9.90 -19.59
CA LYS A 180 5.70 10.09 -20.45
C LYS A 180 5.64 9.00 -21.51
N HIS A 181 4.44 8.53 -21.84
CA HIS A 181 4.22 7.50 -22.87
C HIS A 181 5.00 6.19 -22.63
N SER A 182 4.99 5.72 -21.39
CA SER A 182 5.66 4.51 -20.94
C SER A 182 5.25 3.24 -21.71
N GLU A 183 6.21 2.61 -22.41
CA GLU A 183 6.04 1.25 -22.94
C GLU A 183 5.85 0.23 -21.82
N ALA A 184 6.39 0.51 -20.63
CA ALA A 184 6.33 -0.38 -19.50
C ALA A 184 4.95 -0.47 -18.87
N VAL A 185 4.28 0.67 -18.70
CA VAL A 185 2.87 0.71 -18.30
C VAL A 185 2.01 -0.05 -19.30
N GLU A 186 2.28 0.08 -20.60
CA GLU A 186 1.57 -0.68 -21.64
C GLU A 186 1.83 -2.19 -21.59
N ALA A 187 3.06 -2.62 -21.27
CA ALA A 187 3.39 -4.03 -21.05
C ALA A 187 2.62 -4.59 -19.84
N PHE A 188 2.60 -3.87 -18.72
CA PHE A 188 1.82 -4.24 -17.54
C PHE A 188 0.32 -4.24 -17.83
N ARG A 189 -0.18 -3.28 -18.62
CA ARG A 189 -1.59 -3.22 -19.03
C ARG A 189 -2.03 -4.49 -19.75
N ARG A 190 -1.20 -4.98 -20.67
CA ARG A 190 -1.45 -6.24 -21.40
C ARG A 190 -1.33 -7.46 -20.48
N LEU A 191 -0.35 -7.48 -19.58
CA LEU A 191 -0.21 -8.53 -18.57
C LEU A 191 -1.48 -8.65 -17.71
N TYR A 192 -1.99 -7.52 -17.19
CA TYR A 192 -3.18 -7.48 -16.34
C TYR A 192 -4.46 -7.80 -17.11
N ALA A 193 -4.56 -7.37 -18.38
CA ALA A 193 -5.69 -7.72 -19.23
C ALA A 193 -5.82 -9.24 -19.43
N ASN A 194 -4.69 -9.98 -19.55
CA ASN A 194 -4.71 -11.45 -19.61
C ASN A 194 -5.23 -12.09 -18.32
N ALA A 195 -5.15 -11.39 -17.20
CA ALA A 195 -5.73 -11.80 -15.93
C ALA A 195 -7.20 -11.38 -15.76
N GLY A 196 -7.78 -10.62 -16.71
CA GLY A 196 -9.13 -10.07 -16.61
C GLY A 196 -9.21 -8.82 -15.73
N ILE A 197 -8.08 -8.14 -15.50
CA ILE A 197 -7.98 -6.94 -14.66
C ILE A 197 -7.71 -5.74 -15.56
N GLU A 198 -8.51 -4.68 -15.42
CA GLU A 198 -8.24 -3.41 -16.10
C GLU A 198 -7.09 -2.69 -15.39
N LEU A 199 -6.07 -2.30 -16.15
CA LEU A 199 -5.04 -1.38 -15.67
C LEU A 199 -5.22 -0.04 -16.37
N ALA A 200 -5.69 0.94 -15.62
CA ALA A 200 -5.88 2.30 -16.10
C ALA A 200 -4.56 3.07 -15.99
N ALA A 201 -3.97 3.40 -17.14
CA ALA A 201 -2.77 4.23 -17.21
C ALA A 201 -3.11 5.69 -16.83
N LEU A 202 -2.29 6.29 -15.98
CA LEU A 202 -2.37 7.67 -15.56
C LEU A 202 -1.13 8.44 -16.01
N GLU A 203 -1.22 9.78 -15.98
CA GLU A 203 -0.19 10.68 -16.51
C GLU A 203 1.12 10.66 -15.71
N SER A 204 1.08 10.24 -14.45
CA SER A 204 2.26 10.18 -13.59
C SER A 204 2.17 9.08 -12.53
N ALA A 205 3.32 8.57 -12.11
CA ALA A 205 3.43 7.64 -10.98
C ALA A 205 2.81 8.21 -9.70
N LEU A 206 3.01 9.52 -9.46
CA LEU A 206 2.43 10.21 -8.31
C LEU A 206 0.90 10.22 -8.35
N GLU A 207 0.28 10.43 -9.51
CA GLU A 207 -1.19 10.36 -9.63
C GLU A 207 -1.70 8.93 -9.34
N ALA A 208 -0.99 7.90 -9.80
CA ALA A 208 -1.35 6.51 -9.49
C ALA A 208 -1.27 6.20 -7.98
N GLU A 209 -0.27 6.72 -7.28
CA GLU A 209 -0.15 6.57 -5.82
C GLU A 209 -1.35 7.18 -5.07
N THR A 210 -1.95 8.26 -5.58
CA THR A 210 -3.18 8.83 -5.00
C THR A 210 -4.42 7.95 -5.21
N ARG A 211 -4.39 6.95 -6.09
CA ARG A 211 -5.50 6.00 -6.28
C ARG A 211 -5.41 4.80 -5.33
N ASN A 212 -4.88 5.03 -4.13
CA ASN A 212 -4.78 4.05 -3.05
C ASN A 212 -5.77 4.39 -1.92
N ILE A 213 -6.81 3.58 -1.74
CA ILE A 213 -7.88 3.85 -0.77
C ILE A 213 -7.34 3.93 0.67
N SER A 214 -6.31 3.16 1.00
CA SER A 214 -5.74 3.10 2.34
C SER A 214 -5.10 4.42 2.78
N LEU A 215 -4.71 5.30 1.85
CA LEU A 215 -4.24 6.65 2.19
C LEU A 215 -5.31 7.47 2.90
N TYR A 216 -6.57 7.32 2.48
CA TYR A 216 -7.69 8.16 2.92
C TYR A 216 -8.48 7.55 4.06
N VAL A 217 -8.50 6.21 4.16
CA VAL A 217 -9.42 5.52 5.08
C VAL A 217 -8.73 4.89 6.27
N HIS A 218 -7.48 4.43 6.14
CA HIS A 218 -6.83 3.76 7.27
C HIS A 218 -6.53 4.72 8.43
N PRO A 219 -5.92 5.90 8.21
CA PRO A 219 -5.58 6.77 9.34
C PRO A 219 -6.76 7.13 10.25
N PRO A 220 -7.93 7.59 9.76
CA PRO A 220 -9.07 7.85 10.64
C PRO A 220 -9.61 6.58 11.30
N LEU A 221 -9.54 5.42 10.63
CA LEU A 221 -10.01 4.14 11.17
C LEU A 221 -9.09 3.52 12.22
N PHE A 222 -7.78 3.75 12.17
CA PHE A 222 -6.80 3.09 13.05
C PHE A 222 -6.09 4.04 14.02
N MET A 223 -5.93 5.32 13.68
CA MET A 223 -5.20 6.33 14.45
C MET A 223 -6.17 7.26 15.19
N ASN A 224 -7.19 6.68 15.83
CA ASN A 224 -8.12 7.33 16.75
C ASN A 224 -8.09 6.64 18.12
N ASP A 225 -8.57 7.31 19.16
CA ASP A 225 -8.43 6.84 20.55
C ASP A 225 -9.10 5.48 20.78
N PHE A 226 -10.23 5.19 20.12
CA PHE A 226 -10.90 3.89 20.22
C PHE A 226 -10.05 2.77 19.62
N SER A 227 -9.58 2.95 18.38
CA SER A 227 -8.81 1.91 17.69
C SER A 227 -7.44 1.70 18.32
N LEU A 228 -6.74 2.79 18.67
CA LEU A 228 -5.48 2.75 19.41
C LEU A 228 -5.68 2.16 20.81
N GLY A 229 -6.84 2.39 21.44
CA GLY A 229 -7.32 1.65 22.59
C GLY A 229 -7.30 0.15 22.37
N ALA A 230 -8.04 -0.32 21.36
CA ALA A 230 -8.17 -1.74 21.06
C ALA A 230 -6.83 -2.42 20.68
N ILE A 231 -5.94 -1.70 19.98
CA ILE A 231 -4.66 -2.23 19.51
C ILE A 231 -3.66 -2.38 20.66
N PHE A 232 -3.54 -1.36 21.52
CA PHE A 232 -2.50 -1.33 22.56
C PHE A 232 -2.97 -1.85 23.92
N ASP A 233 -4.24 -1.71 24.30
CA ASP A 233 -4.74 -2.14 25.61
C ASP A 233 -5.29 -3.57 25.64
N ARG A 234 -5.54 -4.18 24.48
CA ARG A 234 -6.04 -5.57 24.35
C ARG A 234 -7.37 -5.81 25.11
N PRO A 235 -8.48 -5.20 24.68
CA PRO A 235 -9.77 -5.32 25.37
C PRO A 235 -10.30 -6.77 25.38
N ASP A 236 -11.07 -7.12 26.41
CA ASP A 236 -11.64 -8.46 26.59
C ASP A 236 -12.65 -8.83 25.47
N VAL A 237 -13.35 -7.83 24.93
CA VAL A 237 -14.33 -8.01 23.86
C VAL A 237 -13.72 -7.58 22.52
N PRO A 238 -13.78 -8.43 21.47
CA PRO A 238 -13.29 -8.07 20.14
C PRO A 238 -13.89 -6.76 19.63
N LYS A 239 -13.01 -5.91 19.08
CA LYS A 239 -13.39 -4.66 18.40
C LYS A 239 -13.15 -4.79 16.92
N TYR A 240 -13.97 -4.12 16.12
CA TYR A 240 -14.00 -4.27 14.67
C TYR A 240 -13.74 -2.93 13.97
N VAL A 241 -12.94 -2.95 12.92
CA VAL A 241 -12.50 -1.75 12.20
C VAL A 241 -13.67 -1.02 11.55
N TYR A 242 -14.63 -1.76 11.00
CA TYR A 242 -15.67 -1.21 10.12
C TYR A 242 -17.06 -1.16 10.75
N LYS A 243 -17.18 -1.41 12.06
CA LYS A 243 -18.46 -1.28 12.79
C LYS A 243 -18.64 0.13 13.35
N LEU A 244 -19.91 0.46 13.62
CA LEU A 244 -20.26 1.67 14.35
C LEU A 244 -19.89 1.52 15.84
N PHE A 245 -19.71 2.63 16.54
CA PHE A 245 -19.52 2.62 17.99
C PHE A 245 -20.73 2.01 18.71
N PRO A 246 -20.57 1.14 19.74
CA PRO A 246 -19.34 0.82 20.49
C PRO A 246 -18.56 -0.43 20.00
N GLU A 247 -18.97 -1.05 18.90
CA GLU A 247 -18.32 -2.24 18.35
C GLU A 247 -17.09 -1.88 17.50
N GLY A 248 -17.10 -0.70 16.89
CA GLY A 248 -16.01 -0.14 16.10
C GLY A 248 -15.87 1.38 16.22
N PRO A 249 -14.89 1.97 15.52
CA PRO A 249 -14.54 3.39 15.68
C PRO A 249 -15.46 4.35 14.90
N ILE A 250 -16.33 3.85 14.02
CA ILE A 250 -17.07 4.71 13.08
C ILE A 250 -18.09 5.56 13.85
N THR A 251 -17.86 6.87 13.78
CA THR A 251 -18.65 7.93 14.42
C THR A 251 -18.66 9.17 13.51
N PRO A 252 -19.56 10.15 13.73
CA PRO A 252 -19.51 11.41 12.99
C PRO A 252 -18.16 12.15 13.11
N VAL A 253 -17.48 12.05 14.27
CA VAL A 253 -16.15 12.64 14.47
C VAL A 253 -15.12 11.99 13.55
N LEU A 254 -15.09 10.66 13.49
CA LEU A 254 -14.18 9.92 12.60
C LEU A 254 -14.41 10.29 11.14
N ILE A 255 -15.69 10.38 10.71
CA ILE A 255 -16.02 10.73 9.33
C ILE A 255 -15.61 12.17 8.99
N ARG A 256 -15.72 13.10 9.94
CA ARG A 256 -15.17 14.44 9.76
C ARG A 256 -13.65 14.41 9.61
N GLU A 257 -12.93 13.71 10.47
CA GLU A 257 -11.47 13.58 10.38
C GLU A 257 -11.04 12.93 9.04
N MET A 258 -11.79 11.94 8.54
CA MET A 258 -11.58 11.34 7.21
C MET A 258 -11.75 12.34 6.07
N LEU A 259 -12.83 13.15 6.11
CA LEU A 259 -13.08 14.17 5.11
C LEU A 259 -11.99 15.25 5.11
N GLU A 260 -11.59 15.71 6.30
CA GLU A 260 -10.54 16.71 6.48
C GLU A 260 -9.20 16.20 5.93
N GLN A 261 -8.81 14.96 6.27
CA GLN A 261 -7.60 14.34 5.76
C GLN A 261 -7.61 14.20 4.23
N TRP A 262 -8.75 13.81 3.62
CA TRP A 262 -8.86 13.77 2.17
C TRP A 262 -8.70 15.14 1.53
N LYS A 263 -9.24 16.21 2.15
CA LYS A 263 -9.05 17.59 1.68
C LYS A 263 -7.59 18.02 1.76
N GLU A 264 -6.89 17.66 2.83
CA GLU A 264 -5.45 17.91 3.00
C GLU A 264 -4.63 17.20 1.92
N ILE A 265 -4.81 15.89 1.74
CA ILE A 265 -4.12 15.13 0.68
C ILE A 265 -4.46 15.69 -0.70
N SER A 266 -5.71 16.09 -0.93
CA SER A 266 -6.13 16.72 -2.19
C SER A 266 -5.43 18.06 -2.42
N ALA A 267 -5.20 18.86 -1.37
CA ALA A 267 -4.46 20.11 -1.47
C ALA A 267 -2.99 19.85 -1.81
N ILE A 268 -2.36 18.87 -1.16
CA ILE A 268 -0.98 18.45 -1.45
C ILE A 268 -0.87 17.98 -2.91
N ALA A 269 -1.79 17.11 -3.36
CA ALA A 269 -1.81 16.63 -4.74
C ALA A 269 -1.86 17.77 -5.77
N ARG A 270 -2.67 18.82 -5.53
CA ARG A 270 -2.72 20.00 -6.41
C ARG A 270 -1.39 20.74 -6.48
N VAL A 271 -0.71 20.94 -5.35
CA VAL A 271 0.61 21.59 -5.31
C VAL A 271 1.64 20.80 -6.13
N LEU A 272 1.52 19.47 -6.16
CA LEU A 272 2.37 18.59 -6.94
C LEU A 272 1.90 18.39 -8.39
N GLY A 273 0.90 19.16 -8.85
CA GLY A 273 0.36 19.07 -10.21
C GLY A 273 -0.46 17.81 -10.51
N ALA A 274 -0.80 17.01 -9.49
CA ALA A 274 -1.65 15.82 -9.63
C ALA A 274 -3.13 16.17 -9.47
N LYS A 275 -4.00 15.41 -10.13
CA LYS A 275 -5.46 15.58 -10.03
C LYS A 275 -5.99 14.98 -8.72
N PRO A 276 -6.68 15.77 -7.87
CA PRO A 276 -7.39 15.24 -6.72
C PRO A 276 -8.42 14.20 -7.13
N LEU A 277 -8.61 13.18 -6.30
CA LEU A 277 -9.65 12.20 -6.53
C LEU A 277 -11.00 12.64 -5.96
N ASN A 278 -12.09 12.18 -6.57
CA ASN A 278 -13.39 12.13 -5.91
C ASN A 278 -13.42 10.91 -4.97
N LEU A 279 -13.33 11.15 -3.65
CA LEU A 279 -13.22 10.07 -2.66
C LEU A 279 -14.42 9.12 -2.67
N LEU A 280 -15.64 9.66 -2.68
CA LEU A 280 -16.84 8.84 -2.58
C LEU A 280 -17.02 7.99 -3.84
N GLN A 281 -16.82 8.58 -5.02
CA GLN A 281 -16.84 7.83 -6.28
C GLN A 281 -15.79 6.72 -6.27
N PHE A 282 -14.56 7.01 -5.86
CA PHE A 282 -13.50 6.01 -5.78
C PHE A 282 -13.83 4.88 -4.77
N MET A 283 -14.43 5.21 -3.63
CA MET A 283 -14.85 4.24 -2.62
C MET A 283 -15.96 3.30 -3.10
N VAL A 284 -16.85 3.79 -3.97
CA VAL A 284 -18.03 3.04 -4.46
C VAL A 284 -17.73 2.31 -5.77
N ASP A 285 -17.12 2.98 -6.74
CA ASP A 285 -16.97 2.46 -8.10
C ASP A 285 -15.75 1.55 -8.27
N ASP A 286 -14.66 1.80 -7.51
CA ASP A 286 -13.40 1.08 -7.67
C ASP A 286 -13.03 0.19 -6.48
N ASN A 287 -13.79 0.29 -5.39
CA ASN A 287 -13.56 -0.52 -4.20
C ASN A 287 -14.77 -1.39 -3.90
N TYR A 288 -15.70 -0.94 -3.05
CA TYR A 288 -16.86 -1.73 -2.65
C TYR A 288 -18.15 -0.99 -2.97
N PRO A 289 -18.97 -1.54 -3.89
CA PRO A 289 -20.21 -0.88 -4.30
C PRO A 289 -21.23 -0.92 -3.18
N VAL A 290 -22.11 0.08 -3.16
CA VAL A 290 -23.33 0.07 -2.35
C VAL A 290 -24.55 -0.08 -3.27
N ARG A 291 -25.73 -0.31 -2.69
CA ARG A 291 -26.98 -0.30 -3.44
C ARG A 291 -27.29 1.13 -3.94
N PRO A 292 -27.82 1.31 -5.17
CA PRO A 292 -28.16 2.64 -5.69
C PRO A 292 -29.14 3.43 -4.80
N GLU A 293 -29.98 2.73 -4.03
CA GLU A 293 -30.93 3.28 -3.08
C GLU A 293 -30.24 3.93 -1.87
N SER A 294 -29.03 3.45 -1.50
CA SER A 294 -28.25 4.01 -0.39
C SER A 294 -27.58 5.33 -0.76
N LEU A 295 -27.03 5.43 -1.98
CA LEU A 295 -26.32 6.62 -2.45
C LEU A 295 -26.61 6.87 -3.95
N PRO A 296 -27.33 7.94 -4.29
CA PRO A 296 -27.64 8.26 -5.68
C PRO A 296 -26.40 8.78 -6.43
N ARG A 297 -26.35 8.55 -7.74
CA ARG A 297 -25.23 9.00 -8.60
C ARG A 297 -24.93 10.48 -8.50
N GLN A 298 -25.94 11.34 -8.40
CA GLN A 298 -25.74 12.78 -8.24
C GLN A 298 -24.88 13.13 -7.01
N VAL A 299 -25.05 12.42 -5.89
CA VAL A 299 -24.25 12.61 -4.68
C VAL A 299 -22.85 12.05 -4.85
N ILE A 300 -22.71 10.90 -5.51
CA ILE A 300 -21.41 10.26 -5.76
C ILE A 300 -20.57 11.09 -6.72
N ASP A 301 -21.14 11.49 -7.86
CA ASP A 301 -20.43 12.18 -8.94
C ASP A 301 -20.10 13.63 -8.57
N GLY A 302 -21.00 14.33 -7.88
CA GLY A 302 -20.80 15.71 -7.41
C GLY A 302 -20.20 15.84 -6.01
N PHE A 303 -19.69 14.74 -5.43
CA PHE A 303 -19.20 14.72 -4.03
C PHE A 303 -18.19 15.83 -3.71
N PRO A 304 -17.18 16.13 -4.55
CA PRO A 304 -16.20 17.17 -4.24
C PRO A 304 -16.81 18.57 -4.08
N GLU A 305 -17.93 18.83 -4.76
CA GLU A 305 -18.63 20.11 -4.79
C GLU A 305 -19.73 20.22 -3.72
N LEU A 306 -20.07 19.13 -3.03
CA LEU A 306 -21.07 19.16 -1.96
C LEU A 306 -20.58 19.97 -0.74
N GLU A 307 -21.54 20.56 -0.03
CA GLU A 307 -21.28 21.18 1.27
C GLU A 307 -20.67 20.17 2.27
N PRO A 308 -19.76 20.59 3.17
CA PRO A 308 -19.03 19.68 4.06
C PRO A 308 -19.91 18.74 4.89
N ILE A 309 -21.07 19.20 5.36
CA ILE A 309 -22.01 18.36 6.12
C ILE A 309 -22.60 17.25 5.23
N HIS A 310 -22.94 17.55 3.98
CA HIS A 310 -23.43 16.57 3.02
C HIS A 310 -22.34 15.57 2.62
N GLN A 311 -21.08 16.04 2.48
CA GLN A 311 -19.93 15.15 2.27
C GLN A 311 -19.77 14.16 3.44
N GLN A 312 -19.80 14.65 4.68
CA GLN A 312 -19.73 13.80 5.88
C GLN A 312 -20.92 12.82 5.93
N TYR A 313 -22.13 13.30 5.67
CA TYR A 313 -23.31 12.44 5.66
C TYR A 313 -23.19 11.31 4.63
N ALA A 314 -22.78 11.62 3.39
CA ALA A 314 -22.61 10.62 2.34
C ALA A 314 -21.53 9.58 2.69
N LEU A 315 -20.39 10.01 3.27
CA LEU A 315 -19.37 9.08 3.77
C LEU A 315 -19.89 8.21 4.91
N TYR A 316 -20.64 8.77 5.86
CA TYR A 316 -21.24 8.00 6.95
C TYR A 316 -22.23 6.95 6.42
N VAL A 317 -23.13 7.34 5.51
CA VAL A 317 -24.09 6.44 4.83
C VAL A 317 -23.35 5.34 4.07
N ARG A 318 -22.24 5.66 3.39
CA ARG A 318 -21.40 4.68 2.70
C ARG A 318 -20.91 3.60 3.66
N TYR A 319 -20.39 3.97 4.83
CA TYR A 319 -19.92 3.00 5.82
C TYR A 319 -21.06 2.21 6.46
N ALA A 320 -22.18 2.86 6.80
CA ALA A 320 -23.35 2.19 7.34
C ALA A 320 -23.92 1.15 6.35
N SER A 321 -23.90 1.46 5.06
CA SER A 321 -24.39 0.56 3.99
C SER A 321 -23.50 -0.66 3.74
N LEU A 322 -22.29 -0.68 4.32
CA LEU A 322 -21.32 -1.77 4.21
C LEU A 322 -21.07 -2.45 5.56
N LEU A 323 -21.97 -2.28 6.54
CA LEU A 323 -21.94 -3.10 7.76
C LEU A 323 -22.13 -4.58 7.44
N ILE A 324 -22.94 -4.84 6.41
CA ILE A 324 -23.13 -6.12 5.74
C ILE A 324 -22.63 -6.03 4.30
N ASP A 325 -22.49 -7.17 3.62
CA ASP A 325 -22.37 -7.18 2.17
C ASP A 325 -23.78 -7.11 1.55
N PRO A 326 -24.20 -5.97 0.98
CA PRO A 326 -25.56 -5.78 0.50
C PRO A 326 -25.86 -6.55 -0.81
N TYR A 327 -24.86 -7.23 -1.37
CA TYR A 327 -24.97 -8.09 -2.55
C TYR A 327 -24.82 -9.58 -2.22
N SER A 328 -24.47 -9.94 -0.98
CA SER A 328 -24.46 -11.34 -0.54
C SER A 328 -25.88 -11.91 -0.52
N GLU A 329 -26.00 -13.24 -0.69
CA GLU A 329 -27.27 -13.92 -0.50
C GLU A 329 -27.60 -13.95 1.00
N PRO A 330 -28.79 -13.46 1.43
CA PRO A 330 -29.17 -13.52 2.83
C PRO A 330 -29.46 -14.96 3.25
N ASP A 331 -29.21 -15.25 4.52
CA ASP A 331 -29.61 -16.52 5.15
C ASP A 331 -31.16 -16.63 5.25
N PRO A 332 -31.71 -17.80 5.65
CA PRO A 332 -33.17 -17.96 5.82
C PRO A 332 -33.82 -17.01 6.83
N GLY A 333 -33.03 -16.37 7.70
CA GLY A 333 -33.48 -15.34 8.64
C GLY A 333 -33.38 -13.91 8.07
N GLY A 334 -33.01 -13.74 6.80
CA GLY A 334 -32.84 -12.44 6.15
C GLY A 334 -31.53 -11.73 6.50
N ARG A 335 -30.55 -12.42 7.09
CA ARG A 335 -29.27 -11.82 7.48
C ARG A 335 -28.25 -11.97 6.37
N TYR A 336 -27.63 -10.86 6.00
CA TYR A 336 -26.55 -10.82 5.02
C TYR A 336 -25.21 -11.16 5.67
N PHE A 337 -24.20 -11.45 4.85
CA PHE A 337 -22.83 -11.66 5.32
C PHE A 337 -22.31 -10.43 6.10
N ASP A 338 -21.76 -10.64 7.30
CA ASP A 338 -21.21 -9.57 8.14
C ASP A 338 -19.87 -9.09 7.59
N PHE A 339 -19.96 -8.15 6.66
CA PHE A 339 -18.80 -7.54 6.00
C PHE A 339 -17.97 -6.66 6.93
N SER A 340 -18.59 -6.13 8.00
CA SER A 340 -17.92 -5.26 8.97
C SER A 340 -17.08 -5.98 10.03
N ALA A 341 -17.19 -7.30 10.14
CA ALA A 341 -16.52 -8.12 11.15
C ALA A 341 -15.00 -8.31 10.93
N VAL A 342 -14.29 -7.23 10.59
CA VAL A 342 -12.83 -7.22 10.49
C VAL A 342 -12.22 -6.80 11.82
N PRO A 343 -11.54 -7.70 12.56
CA PRO A 343 -11.06 -7.40 13.90
C PRO A 343 -9.88 -6.43 13.90
N LEU A 344 -9.88 -5.52 14.86
CA LEU A 344 -8.70 -4.75 15.25
C LEU A 344 -7.69 -5.71 15.88
N ARG A 345 -6.51 -5.84 15.25
CA ARG A 345 -5.47 -6.75 15.75
C ARG A 345 -4.69 -6.04 16.86
N PRO A 346 -4.50 -6.66 18.02
CA PRO A 346 -3.66 -6.08 19.05
C PRO A 346 -2.17 -6.19 18.70
N VAL A 347 -1.34 -5.45 19.45
CA VAL A 347 0.09 -5.76 19.57
C VAL A 347 0.29 -7.23 19.96
N PHE A 348 1.35 -7.85 19.45
CA PHE A 348 1.59 -9.28 19.59
C PHE A 348 3.09 -9.57 19.74
N LEU A 349 3.44 -10.75 20.26
CA LEU A 349 4.82 -11.24 20.26
C LEU A 349 5.15 -11.81 18.88
N ASN A 350 6.17 -11.26 18.24
CA ASN A 350 6.67 -11.76 16.96
C ASN A 350 7.45 -13.07 17.14
N HIS A 351 7.93 -13.63 16.02
CA HIS A 351 8.64 -14.90 16.02
C HIS A 351 10.04 -14.81 16.66
N GLU A 352 10.56 -13.60 16.81
CA GLU A 352 11.80 -13.26 17.48
C GLU A 352 11.60 -12.99 18.99
N GLY A 353 10.37 -13.17 19.52
CA GLY A 353 10.06 -12.97 20.93
C GLY A 353 9.99 -11.50 21.36
N ALA A 354 9.92 -10.56 20.41
CA ALA A 354 9.75 -9.14 20.67
C ALA A 354 8.28 -8.71 20.48
N TRP A 355 7.81 -7.75 21.27
CA TRP A 355 6.54 -7.09 21.01
C TRP A 355 6.60 -6.32 19.69
N GLU A 356 5.58 -6.53 18.88
CA GLU A 356 5.45 -5.99 17.53
C GLU A 356 4.07 -5.37 17.34
N ILE A 357 4.04 -4.34 16.51
CA ILE A 357 2.84 -3.62 16.17
C ILE A 357 2.26 -4.25 14.91
N PRO A 358 0.94 -4.52 14.87
CA PRO A 358 0.28 -4.97 13.65
C PRO A 358 0.55 -4.00 12.50
N ARG A 359 0.51 -4.55 11.28
CA ARG A 359 0.69 -3.79 10.04
C ARG A 359 -0.11 -2.48 10.00
N MET A 360 -1.35 -2.51 10.48
CA MET A 360 -2.18 -1.32 10.70
C MET A 360 -2.22 -1.07 12.22
N PRO A 361 -1.75 0.07 12.73
CA PRO A 361 -1.39 1.30 12.01
C PRO A 361 0.10 1.47 11.64
N LYS A 362 1.00 0.49 11.87
CA LYS A 362 2.45 0.69 11.64
C LYS A 362 2.79 1.25 10.26
N GLU A 363 2.26 0.67 9.20
CA GLU A 363 2.49 1.20 7.85
C GLU A 363 1.78 2.52 7.63
N ASP A 364 0.61 2.72 8.25
CA ASP A 364 -0.16 3.96 8.11
C ASP A 364 0.61 5.15 8.71
N ASP A 365 1.38 4.93 9.77
CA ASP A 365 2.31 5.92 10.35
C ASP A 365 3.40 6.36 9.37
N TYR A 366 4.11 5.40 8.76
CA TYR A 366 5.09 5.71 7.69
C TYR A 366 4.44 6.54 6.58
N ARG A 367 3.27 6.10 6.09
CA ARG A 367 2.56 6.81 5.01
C ARG A 367 2.23 8.25 5.41
N LEU A 368 1.69 8.45 6.61
CA LEU A 368 1.36 9.79 7.08
C LEU A 368 2.58 10.67 7.33
N LYS A 369 3.68 10.13 7.86
CA LYS A 369 4.94 10.87 8.04
C LYS A 369 5.49 11.37 6.71
N ILE A 370 5.48 10.53 5.68
CA ILE A 370 5.89 10.94 4.33
C ILE A 370 4.96 12.04 3.80
N ILE A 371 3.63 11.87 3.88
CA ILE A 371 2.66 12.89 3.43
C ILE A 371 2.83 14.20 4.20
N GLN A 372 3.03 14.14 5.52
CA GLN A 372 3.28 15.27 6.39
C GLN A 372 4.57 16.01 6.00
N GLY A 373 5.64 15.27 5.71
CA GLY A 373 6.90 15.83 5.22
C GLY A 373 6.74 16.56 3.89
N ILE A 374 6.07 15.91 2.92
CA ILE A 374 5.74 16.52 1.62
C ILE A 374 4.89 17.78 1.79
N ALA A 375 3.87 17.74 2.67
CA ALA A 375 3.01 18.89 2.95
C ALA A 375 3.81 20.07 3.48
N ARG A 376 4.71 19.84 4.45
CA ARG A 376 5.60 20.87 5.02
C ARG A 376 6.52 21.45 3.97
N LEU A 377 7.16 20.63 3.15
CA LEU A 377 8.04 21.07 2.06
C LEU A 377 7.29 21.85 0.96
N GLY A 378 6.03 21.50 0.72
CA GLY A 378 5.13 22.18 -0.21
C GLY A 378 4.38 23.37 0.37
N GLY A 379 4.58 23.72 1.64
CA GLY A 379 3.89 24.82 2.31
C GLY A 379 2.37 24.61 2.49
N VAL A 380 1.91 23.36 2.51
CA VAL A 380 0.49 23.00 2.66
C VAL A 380 0.20 22.61 4.12
N PRO A 381 -0.73 23.28 4.81
CA PRO A 381 -1.15 22.85 6.15
C PRO A 381 -1.83 21.48 6.13
N CYS A 382 -1.50 20.62 7.08
CA CYS A 382 -2.11 19.30 7.26
C CYS A 382 -2.44 18.97 8.73
N PRO A 383 -3.23 19.82 9.44
CA PRO A 383 -3.48 19.68 10.88
C PRO A 383 -4.18 18.38 11.29
N THR A 384 -5.00 17.78 10.43
CA THR A 384 -5.65 16.50 10.72
C THR A 384 -4.66 15.34 10.61
N ILE A 385 -3.78 15.35 9.61
CA ILE A 385 -2.64 14.43 9.54
C ILE A 385 -1.71 14.60 10.75
N ASP A 386 -1.36 15.84 11.13
CA ASP A 386 -0.52 16.11 12.30
C ASP A 386 -1.12 15.48 13.56
N ARG A 387 -2.43 15.61 13.74
CA ARG A 387 -3.17 15.03 14.86
C ARG A 387 -3.11 13.50 14.87
N PHE A 388 -3.27 12.84 13.73
CA PHE A 388 -3.18 11.38 13.65
C PHE A 388 -1.80 10.88 14.06
N VAL A 389 -0.73 11.50 13.53
CA VAL A 389 0.65 11.15 13.86
C VAL A 389 0.91 11.36 15.35
N SER A 390 0.56 12.54 15.89
CA SER A 390 0.75 12.83 17.32
C SER A 390 -0.02 11.86 18.22
N ARG A 391 -1.25 11.49 17.87
CA ARG A 391 -2.07 10.54 18.64
C ARG A 391 -1.44 9.15 18.66
N TYR A 392 -0.96 8.67 17.50
CA TYR A 392 -0.27 7.39 17.40
C TYR A 392 1.05 7.36 18.19
N GLU A 393 1.92 8.35 17.99
CA GLU A 393 3.21 8.43 18.69
C GLU A 393 3.04 8.56 20.21
N HIS A 394 2.07 9.37 20.66
CA HIS A 394 1.76 9.46 22.09
C HIS A 394 1.34 8.11 22.65
N ARG A 395 0.49 7.38 21.92
CA ARG A 395 0.05 6.04 22.34
C ARG A 395 1.19 5.02 22.35
N LEU A 396 2.04 5.07 21.33
CA LEU A 396 3.23 4.23 21.19
C LEU A 396 4.13 4.35 22.41
N LEU A 397 4.48 5.59 22.79
CA LEU A 397 5.33 5.89 23.93
C LEU A 397 4.67 5.51 25.26
N SER A 398 3.36 5.75 25.40
CA SER A 398 2.60 5.34 26.59
C SER A 398 2.59 3.82 26.75
N ALA A 399 2.34 3.06 25.67
CA ALA A 399 2.31 1.60 25.71
C ALA A 399 3.70 0.99 26.01
N ALA A 400 4.76 1.53 25.42
CA ALA A 400 6.13 1.10 25.72
C ALA A 400 6.49 1.30 27.20
N SER A 401 6.02 2.40 27.81
CA SER A 401 6.25 2.70 29.23
C SER A 401 5.51 1.74 30.16
N SER A 402 4.29 1.31 29.80
CA SER A 402 3.47 0.38 30.60
C SER A 402 3.98 -1.06 30.58
N LEU A 403 4.82 -1.42 29.60
CA LEU A 403 5.37 -2.76 29.40
C LEU A 403 6.87 -2.83 29.78
N SER A 404 7.24 -2.17 30.89
CA SER A 404 8.63 -2.09 31.39
C SER A 404 9.28 -3.47 31.54
N GLY A 405 10.46 -3.64 30.94
CA GLY A 405 11.23 -4.90 30.95
C GLY A 405 10.90 -5.87 29.80
N ALA A 406 9.93 -5.54 28.94
CA ALA A 406 9.64 -6.32 27.75
C ALA A 406 10.63 -6.01 26.61
N HIS A 407 10.89 -7.01 25.76
CA HIS A 407 11.67 -6.83 24.54
C HIS A 407 10.73 -6.29 23.44
N PHE A 408 11.06 -5.13 22.85
CA PHE A 408 10.26 -4.51 21.79
C PHE A 408 11.01 -4.54 20.46
N SER A 409 10.26 -4.67 19.38
CA SER A 409 10.77 -4.39 18.03
C SER A 409 11.03 -2.90 17.83
N GLU A 410 11.83 -2.56 16.82
CA GLU A 410 12.11 -1.16 16.42
C GLU A 410 10.84 -0.37 16.07
N SER A 411 9.73 -1.05 15.77
CA SER A 411 8.42 -0.46 15.52
C SER A 411 7.86 0.35 16.71
N PHE A 412 8.36 0.13 17.94
CA PHE A 412 7.97 0.90 19.13
C PHE A 412 8.71 2.23 19.28
N VAL A 413 9.65 2.53 18.38
CA VAL A 413 10.40 3.79 18.36
C VAL A 413 9.79 4.72 17.31
N PRO A 414 9.32 5.93 17.69
CA PRO A 414 8.90 6.93 16.71
C PRO A 414 10.02 7.23 15.70
N GLN A 415 9.69 7.17 14.41
CA GLN A 415 10.62 7.42 13.32
C GLN A 415 10.29 8.76 12.65
N SER A 416 11.30 9.55 12.29
CA SER A 416 11.09 10.81 11.57
C SER A 416 11.03 10.64 10.06
N PHE A 417 11.77 9.66 9.52
CA PHE A 417 11.94 9.42 8.08
C PHE A 417 12.50 10.65 7.31
N ASP A 418 13.27 11.51 7.97
CA ASP A 418 13.74 12.78 7.40
C ASP A 418 14.53 12.60 6.10
N LYS A 419 15.37 11.57 6.01
CA LYS A 419 16.15 11.26 4.80
C LYS A 419 15.27 10.89 3.61
N ASP A 420 14.18 10.15 3.85
CA ASP A 420 13.23 9.80 2.79
C ASP A 420 12.51 11.07 2.32
N ILE A 421 12.07 11.90 3.27
CA ILE A 421 11.37 13.16 3.01
C ILE A 421 12.27 14.13 2.23
N GLU A 422 13.56 14.23 2.59
CA GLU A 422 14.54 15.07 1.90
C GLU A 422 14.71 14.65 0.44
N ARG A 423 14.96 13.36 0.18
CA ARG A 423 15.10 12.81 -1.18
C ARG A 423 13.84 13.01 -2.03
N ILE A 424 12.66 12.81 -1.42
CA ILE A 424 11.39 13.09 -2.09
C ILE A 424 11.29 14.58 -2.43
N GLY A 425 11.63 15.45 -1.48
CA GLY A 425 11.64 16.90 -1.68
C GLY A 425 12.54 17.32 -2.83
N GLU A 426 13.76 16.78 -2.91
CA GLU A 426 14.71 17.06 -3.98
C GLU A 426 14.20 16.58 -5.35
N GLU A 427 13.69 15.35 -5.45
CA GLU A 427 13.16 14.83 -6.71
C GLU A 427 11.90 15.57 -7.19
N LEU A 428 11.04 15.99 -6.26
CA LEU A 428 9.85 16.78 -6.55
C LEU A 428 10.11 18.29 -6.63
N GLN A 429 11.35 18.73 -6.41
CA GLN A 429 11.77 20.14 -6.38
C GLN A 429 11.00 21.01 -5.37
N LEU A 430 10.61 20.42 -4.25
CA LEU A 430 9.94 21.11 -3.15
C LEU A 430 10.95 21.86 -2.26
N GLY A 431 10.53 23.01 -1.70
CA GLY A 431 11.38 23.82 -0.82
C GLY A 431 12.46 24.69 -1.51
N ALA A 432 12.66 24.59 -2.83
CA ALA A 432 13.58 25.47 -3.56
C ALA A 432 13.18 26.97 -3.50
N ALA A 433 11.88 27.25 -3.43
CA ALA A 433 11.34 28.60 -3.25
C ALA A 433 11.53 29.18 -1.82
N ALA A 434 11.77 28.33 -0.82
CA ALA A 434 12.08 28.77 0.55
C ALA A 434 13.58 29.04 0.76
N ARG A 435 14.46 28.45 -0.06
CA ARG A 435 15.91 28.68 -0.01
C ARG A 435 16.33 29.99 -0.72
N THR A 436 15.52 30.50 -1.64
CA THR A 436 15.81 31.75 -2.37
C THR A 436 15.43 33.02 -1.61
N THR A 437 14.65 32.93 -0.53
CA THR A 437 14.27 34.08 0.31
C THR A 437 15.18 34.30 1.53
N LEU A 438 16.16 33.43 1.76
CA LEU A 438 17.12 33.52 2.87
C LEU A 438 18.56 33.77 2.44
N SER A 439 18.83 33.93 1.14
CA SER A 439 20.18 34.11 0.60
C SER A 439 20.47 35.48 -0.04
N ASP A 440 19.69 36.53 0.26
CA ASP A 440 20.08 37.89 -0.15
C ASP A 440 20.01 38.91 0.99
N PRO A 441 21.06 39.00 1.82
CA PRO A 441 21.38 40.18 2.61
C PRO A 441 22.55 40.93 1.95
N SER A 442 22.46 41.29 0.66
CA SER A 442 23.45 42.20 0.08
C SER A 442 23.01 42.83 -1.24
N ASN A 443 22.37 43.99 -1.16
CA ASN A 443 22.81 45.11 -1.98
C ASN A 443 22.49 46.46 -1.32
N PRO A 444 23.40 47.45 -1.43
CA PRO A 444 23.58 48.57 -0.52
C PRO A 444 22.53 49.69 -0.61
#